data_AF-A0A7J2Z0R8-F1
#
_entry.id   AF-A0A7J2Z0R8-F1
#
_cell.length_a   1.000
_cell.length_b   1.000
_cell.length_c   1.000
_cell.angle_alpha   90.00
_cell.angle_beta   90.00
_cell.angle_gamma   90.00
#
_symmetry.space_group_name_H-M   'P 1'
#
loop_
_entity.id
_entity.type
_entity.pdbx_description
1 polymer ?
#
loop_
_entity_poly.entity_id
_entity_poly.type
_entity_poly.pdbx_seq_one_letter_code
_entity_poly.pdbx_strand_id
1 'polypeptide(L)'
;MGEYRLTRIPPEEIKTVIEWCEKKKNEEMRVPIIELNPFKNFSWLRNKTVIQIDKEKETADRNGIVYDSTTRSLYEYVNGVWKKIE
;
A
#
# COMPACT_ATOMS: atom_id res chain seq x y z
N MET A 1 -6.44 3.20 -30.25
CA MET A 1 -6.67 3.22 -28.78
C MET A 1 -5.76 2.18 -28.17
N GLY A 2 -4.56 2.57 -27.74
CA GLY A 2 -3.56 1.65 -27.19
C GLY A 2 -3.65 1.66 -25.67
N GLU A 3 -3.92 0.50 -25.09
CA GLU A 3 -4.07 0.26 -23.67
C GLU A 3 -2.80 0.69 -22.90
N TYR A 4 -2.96 1.61 -21.95
CA TYR A 4 -1.91 2.01 -21.03
C TYR A 4 -1.61 0.84 -20.09
N ARG A 5 -0.63 0.00 -20.43
CA ARG A 5 -0.13 -1.09 -19.57
C ARG A 5 0.41 -0.51 -18.26
N LEU A 6 -0.41 -0.58 -17.23
CA LEU A 6 -0.06 -0.47 -15.81
C LEU A 6 0.80 -1.68 -15.41
N THR A 7 2.08 -1.71 -15.78
CA THR A 7 3.01 -2.74 -15.31
C THR A 7 4.37 -2.11 -14.99
N ARG A 8 4.42 -1.25 -13.97
CA ARG A 8 5.69 -0.71 -13.45
C ARG A 8 6.08 -1.25 -12.09
N ILE A 9 5.21 -2.01 -11.44
CA ILE A 9 5.48 -2.59 -10.13
C ILE A 9 5.62 -4.10 -10.30
N PRO A 10 6.76 -4.69 -9.91
CA PRO A 10 6.95 -6.14 -9.89
C PRO A 10 5.90 -6.83 -9.01
N PRO A 11 5.23 -7.88 -9.51
CA PRO A 11 4.20 -8.60 -8.74
C PRO A 11 4.77 -9.25 -7.48
N GLU A 12 6.04 -9.64 -7.50
CA GLU A 12 6.73 -10.21 -6.32
C GLU A 12 6.90 -9.19 -5.19
N GLU A 13 7.17 -7.91 -5.53
CA GLU A 13 7.25 -6.83 -4.54
C GLU A 13 5.87 -6.57 -3.94
N ILE A 14 4.81 -6.49 -4.76
CA ILE A 14 3.42 -6.32 -4.30
C ILE A 14 3.05 -7.43 -3.33
N LYS A 15 3.28 -8.68 -3.73
CA LYS A 15 2.98 -9.85 -2.90
C LYS A 15 3.71 -9.78 -1.56
N THR A 16 4.99 -9.43 -1.56
CA THR A 16 5.79 -9.25 -0.35
C THR A 16 5.19 -8.21 0.60
N VAL A 17 4.72 -7.07 0.06
CA VAL A 17 4.08 -6.02 0.85
C VAL A 17 2.75 -6.50 1.43
N ILE A 18 1.92 -7.18 0.62
CA ILE A 18 0.64 -7.73 1.06
C ILE A 18 0.85 -8.76 2.18
N GLU A 19 1.74 -9.73 1.99
CA GLU A 19 2.05 -10.76 2.99
C GLU A 19 2.52 -10.14 4.31
N TRP A 20 3.35 -9.09 4.24
CA TRP A 20 3.79 -8.35 5.42
C TRP A 20 2.63 -7.61 6.10
N CYS A 21 1.73 -6.98 5.35
CA CYS A 21 0.55 -6.31 5.90
C CYS A 21 -0.40 -7.30 6.58
N GLU A 22 -0.67 -8.45 5.93
CA GLU A 22 -1.50 -9.51 6.51
C GLU A 22 -0.88 -10.05 7.79
N LYS A 23 0.43 -10.29 7.81
CA LYS A 23 1.13 -10.71 9.03
C LYS A 23 0.99 -9.68 10.15
N LYS A 24 1.26 -8.40 9.86
CA LYS A 24 1.13 -7.31 10.84
C LYS A 24 -0.29 -7.17 11.38
N LYS A 25 -1.30 -7.32 10.53
CA LYS A 25 -2.70 -7.33 10.95
C LYS A 25 -3.04 -8.50 11.87
N ASN A 26 -2.46 -9.67 11.65
CA ASN A 26 -2.67 -10.82 12.55
C ASN A 26 -1.93 -10.65 13.88
N GLU A 27 -0.79 -9.96 13.89
CA GLU A 27 -0.03 -9.66 15.13
C GLU A 27 -0.68 -8.55 15.96
N GLU A 28 -1.19 -7.49 15.33
CA GLU A 28 -1.84 -6.36 15.99
C GLU A 28 -3.36 -6.58 16.07
N MET A 29 -3.91 -6.66 17.29
CA MET A 29 -5.36 -6.85 17.51
C MET A 29 -6.19 -5.57 17.28
N ARG A 30 -5.62 -4.53 16.66
CA ARG A 30 -6.24 -3.20 16.48
C ARG A 30 -6.06 -2.70 15.05
N VAL A 31 -7.08 -2.04 14.54
CA VAL A 31 -7.05 -1.29 13.27
C VAL A 31 -7.53 0.15 13.53
N PRO A 32 -6.99 1.15 12.82
CA PRO A 32 -5.99 1.05 11.76
C PRO A 32 -4.55 0.88 12.29
N ILE A 33 -3.71 0.17 11.55
CA ILE A 33 -2.28 0.01 11.86
C ILE A 33 -1.50 0.96 10.97
N ILE A 34 -0.60 1.75 11.56
CA ILE A 34 0.25 2.67 10.83
C ILE A 34 1.69 2.35 11.21
N GLU A 35 2.45 1.88 10.24
CA GLU A 35 3.84 1.47 10.44
C GLU A 35 4.75 2.26 9.49
N LEU A 36 6.00 2.46 9.90
CA LEU A 36 7.02 3.02 9.03
C LEU A 36 7.26 2.06 7.86
N ASN A 37 7.45 2.61 6.66
CA ASN A 37 7.68 1.82 5.47
C ASN A 37 9.04 1.08 5.54
N PRO A 38 9.06 -0.26 5.68
CA PRO A 38 10.30 -1.04 5.71
C PRO A 38 10.81 -1.34 4.29
N PHE A 39 10.02 -1.08 3.25
CA PHE A 39 10.31 -1.41 1.86
C PHE A 39 10.89 -0.22 1.08
N LYS A 40 11.79 0.54 1.71
CA LYS A 40 12.51 1.65 1.05
C LYS A 40 13.33 1.22 -0.16
N ASN A 41 13.62 -0.07 -0.25
CA ASN A 41 14.34 -0.74 -1.33
C ASN A 41 13.50 -0.84 -2.61
N PHE A 42 12.17 -0.89 -2.50
CA PHE A 42 11.28 -1.01 -3.65
C PHE A 42 11.13 0.36 -4.31
N SER A 43 11.34 0.43 -5.63
CA SER A 43 11.41 1.71 -6.35
C SER A 43 10.13 2.54 -6.18
N TRP A 44 8.97 1.89 -6.12
CA TRP A 44 7.65 2.51 -5.96
C TRP A 44 7.30 2.88 -4.52
N LEU A 45 7.96 2.28 -3.53
CA LEU A 45 7.80 2.60 -2.10
C LEU A 45 8.91 3.47 -1.52
N ARG A 46 10.03 3.65 -2.23
CA ARG A 46 11.20 4.42 -1.75
C ARG A 46 10.84 5.79 -1.15
N ASN A 47 9.94 6.50 -1.83
CA ASN A 47 9.49 7.84 -1.42
C ASN A 47 8.31 7.82 -0.44
N LYS A 48 7.74 6.65 -0.15
CA LYS A 48 6.60 6.51 0.76
C LYS A 48 7.08 6.39 2.20
N THR A 49 6.52 7.16 3.12
CA THR A 49 6.98 7.24 4.52
C THR A 49 6.41 6.11 5.37
N VAL A 50 5.13 5.81 5.19
CA VAL A 50 4.36 4.88 6.04
C VAL A 50 3.52 3.91 5.21
N ILE A 51 3.18 2.79 5.83
CA ILE A 51 2.21 1.81 5.34
C ILE A 51 1.06 1.77 6.33
N GLN A 52 -0.15 1.95 5.82
CA GLN A 52 -1.35 2.12 6.62
C GLN A 52 -2.33 1.00 6.30
N ILE A 53 -2.56 0.09 7.25
CA ILE A 53 -3.42 -1.08 7.09
C ILE A 53 -4.80 -0.77 7.64
N ASP A 54 -5.84 -1.01 6.85
CA ASP A 54 -7.25 -0.77 7.18
C ASP A 54 -7.54 0.66 7.64
N LYS A 55 -6.75 1.63 7.14
CA LYS A 55 -6.96 3.06 7.40
C LYS A 55 -7.84 3.68 6.32
N GLU A 56 -8.80 4.50 6.76
CA GLU A 56 -9.67 5.24 5.87
C GLU A 56 -8.88 6.20 4.98
N LYS A 57 -9.14 6.14 3.67
CA LYS A 57 -8.45 6.94 2.63
C LYS A 57 -8.57 8.46 2.86
N GLU A 58 -9.62 8.90 3.54
CA GLU A 58 -9.86 10.31 3.86
C GLU A 58 -8.91 10.84 4.94
N THR A 59 -8.53 9.98 5.91
CA THR A 59 -7.68 10.32 7.05
C THR A 59 -6.27 9.74 6.94
N ALA A 60 -6.01 8.92 5.91
CA ALA A 60 -4.72 8.33 5.63
C ALA A 60 -3.68 9.37 5.19
N ASP A 61 -2.44 9.15 5.62
CA ASP A 61 -1.29 9.93 5.21
C ASP A 61 -1.04 9.76 3.70
N ARG A 62 -1.06 10.88 2.98
CA ARG A 62 -0.89 10.96 1.52
C ARG A 62 0.53 10.64 1.06
N ASN A 63 1.52 10.74 1.96
CA ASN A 63 2.91 10.35 1.70
C ASN A 63 3.13 8.85 1.94
N GLY A 64 2.11 8.09 2.33
CA GLY A 64 2.16 6.64 2.50
C GLY A 64 1.46 5.84 1.41
N ILE A 65 1.32 4.54 1.68
CA ILE A 65 0.37 3.66 1.00
C ILE A 65 -0.69 3.18 1.99
N VAL A 66 -1.84 2.78 1.45
CA VAL A 66 -2.95 2.19 2.20
C VAL A 66 -3.16 0.77 1.73
N TYR A 67 -3.13 -0.18 2.66
CA TYR A 67 -3.54 -1.55 2.42
C TYR A 67 -4.95 -1.77 2.95
N ASP A 68 -5.84 -2.22 2.08
CA ASP A 68 -7.20 -2.62 2.43
C ASP A 68 -7.24 -4.15 2.54
N SER A 69 -7.46 -4.66 3.75
CA SER A 69 -7.49 -6.11 3.97
C SER A 69 -8.79 -6.77 3.51
N THR A 70 -9.87 -5.99 3.35
CA THR A 70 -11.18 -6.50 2.92
C THR A 70 -11.13 -6.89 1.45
N THR A 71 -10.53 -6.03 0.62
CA THR A 71 -10.34 -6.30 -0.80
C THR A 71 -8.95 -6.88 -1.12
N ARG A 72 -8.09 -7.03 -0.10
CA ARG A 72 -6.67 -7.41 -0.22
C ARG A 72 -5.94 -6.57 -1.27
N SER A 73 -6.22 -5.27 -1.26
CA SER A 73 -5.73 -4.33 -2.28
C SER A 73 -4.82 -3.26 -1.69
N LEU A 74 -3.83 -2.86 -2.47
CA LEU A 74 -2.96 -1.75 -2.13
C LEU A 74 -3.38 -0.51 -2.88
N TYR A 75 -3.31 0.63 -2.21
CA TYR A 75 -3.64 1.93 -2.75
C TYR A 75 -2.49 2.90 -2.49
N GLU A 76 -2.18 3.72 -3.48
CA GLU A 76 -1.29 4.86 -3.33
C GLU A 76 -2.00 6.16 -3.67
N TYR A 77 -1.61 7.22 -2.98
CA TYR A 77 -2.06 8.56 -3.32
C TYR A 77 -1.17 9.15 -4.42
N VAL A 78 -1.78 9.44 -5.58
CA VAL A 78 -1.10 10.01 -6.74
C VAL A 78 -1.99 11.07 -7.37
N ASN A 79 -1.47 12.28 -7.57
CA ASN A 79 -2.17 13.40 -8.22
C ASN A 79 -3.55 13.70 -7.62
N GLY A 80 -3.67 13.70 -6.29
CA GLY A 80 -4.91 14.07 -5.62
C GLY A 80 -5.90 12.92 -5.41
N VAL A 81 -5.63 11.73 -5.96
CA VAL A 81 -6.53 10.58 -5.91
C VAL A 81 -5.84 9.32 -5.38
N TRP A 82 -6.60 8.48 -4.67
CA TRP A 82 -6.15 7.15 -4.30
C TRP A 82 -6.30 6.21 -5.49
N LYS A 83 -5.17 5.77 -6.05
CA LYS A 83 -5.13 4.78 -7.11
C LYS A 83 -4.87 3.41 -6.55
N LYS A 84 -5.63 2.44 -7.05
CA LYS A 84 -5.42 1.03 -6.78
C LYS A 84 -4.15 0.56 -7.49
N ILE A 85 -3.29 -0.13 -6.76
CA ILE A 85 -2.06 -0.75 -7.25
C ILE A 85 -2.37 -2.18 -7.71
N GLU A 86 -3.03 -2.96 -6.84
CA GLU A 86 -3.42 -4.37 -7.01
C GLU A 86 -4.69 -4.68 -6.22
#